data_AF-A0A2K9YPD2-F1
#
_entry.id   AF-A0A2K9YPD2-F1
#
_cell.length_a   1.000
_cell.length_b   1.000
_cell.length_c   1.000
_cell.angle_alpha   90.00
_cell.angle_beta   90.00
_cell.angle_gamma   90.00
#
_symmetry.space_group_name_H-M   'P 1'
#
loop_
_entity.id
_entity.type
_entity.pdbx_description
1 polymer ?
#
loop_
_entity_poly.entity_id
_entity_poly.type
_entity_poly.pdbx_seq_one_letter_code
_entity_poly.pdbx_strand_id
1 'polypeptide(L)'
;MQNLNFIINSPLEQFEVTSLIGLNAPIFGYFNTSLTNLGLYSLLVLFLIVGLHFMGNNETKIIPNKWSIGLESSFASLSSMVREQIGVTNEIFLPFIYSLFFFVLVGNLVSNVPYSFAVTSSAIVCLGLSVTIFIGVTLLALSLHRIKFFSFFIPSGTPLALVPLLVLIELVSYGARAGSLGIRLFANIVAGHTLLKILSTFLYKLFSGNIIVAVLTLIPFAIFIGLVGLELAVSFIQSFVLTLLVCSYLRDAIKLH
;
A
#
# COMPACT_ATOMS: atom_id res chain seq x y z
N MET A 1 43.51 5.72 6.57
CA MET A 1 42.27 6.42 6.95
C MET A 1 41.54 6.75 5.65
N GLN A 2 40.65 5.84 5.22
CA GLN A 2 39.82 6.04 4.03
C GLN A 2 38.83 7.17 4.32
N ASN A 3 38.87 8.20 3.49
CA ASN A 3 37.87 9.24 3.44
C ASN A 3 36.52 8.57 3.13
N LEU A 4 35.67 8.39 4.15
CA LEU A 4 34.27 7.98 4.01
C LEU A 4 33.51 9.15 3.39
N ASN A 5 33.75 9.35 2.10
CA ASN A 5 32.90 10.13 1.23
C ASN A 5 31.56 9.38 1.14
N PHE A 6 30.64 9.67 2.06
CA PHE A 6 29.20 9.44 1.88
C PHE A 6 28.71 10.32 0.72
N ILE A 7 29.16 10.03 -0.49
CA ILE A 7 28.59 10.62 -1.70
C ILE A 7 27.32 9.82 -1.93
N ILE A 8 26.19 10.39 -1.50
CA ILE A 8 24.87 9.98 -1.99
C ILE A 8 24.91 10.30 -3.50
N ASN A 9 25.17 9.29 -4.34
CA ASN A 9 25.29 9.48 -5.78
C ASN A 9 23.93 9.79 -6.42
N SER A 10 22.83 9.28 -5.83
CA SER A 10 21.47 9.66 -6.22
C SER A 10 20.47 9.47 -5.06
N PRO A 11 19.42 10.30 -4.94
CA PRO A 11 18.38 10.13 -3.92
C PRO A 11 17.54 8.85 -4.09
N LEU A 12 17.62 8.19 -5.24
CA LEU A 12 16.89 6.96 -5.57
C LEU A 12 17.62 5.67 -5.15
N GLU A 13 18.89 5.75 -4.76
CA GLU A 13 19.71 4.60 -4.35
C GLU A 13 19.08 3.82 -3.18
N GLN A 14 18.28 4.48 -2.34
CA GLN A 14 17.55 3.85 -1.24
C GLN A 14 16.55 2.76 -1.68
N PHE A 15 16.16 2.75 -2.97
CA PHE A 15 15.24 1.78 -3.54
C PHE A 15 15.96 0.62 -4.26
N GLU A 16 17.28 0.56 -4.22
CA GLU A 16 18.02 -0.54 -4.84
C GLU A 16 17.77 -1.88 -4.13
N VAL A 17 17.42 -2.89 -4.92
CA VAL A 17 17.20 -4.25 -4.43
C VAL A 17 18.53 -4.98 -4.45
N THR A 18 19.16 -5.12 -3.29
CA THR A 18 20.36 -5.96 -3.14
C THR A 18 19.99 -7.37 -2.68
N SER A 19 20.75 -8.35 -3.14
CA SER A 19 20.69 -9.73 -2.64
C SER A 19 21.55 -9.86 -1.38
N LEU A 20 20.95 -10.36 -0.29
CA LEU A 20 21.67 -10.59 0.97
C LEU A 20 22.24 -12.02 1.02
N ILE A 21 21.39 -13.01 0.74
CA ILE A 21 21.71 -14.44 0.84
C ILE A 21 21.25 -15.13 -0.44
N GLY A 22 22.17 -15.65 -1.24
CA GLY A 22 21.87 -16.38 -2.48
C GLY A 22 22.08 -17.87 -2.32
N LEU A 23 21.04 -18.68 -2.54
CA LEU A 23 21.15 -20.13 -2.70
C LEU A 23 21.10 -20.44 -4.21
N ASN A 24 22.27 -20.73 -4.78
CA ASN A 24 22.36 -21.28 -6.12
C ASN A 24 22.22 -22.80 -6.06
N ALA A 25 21.02 -23.32 -6.34
CA ALA A 25 20.79 -24.74 -6.51
C ALA A 25 20.66 -25.04 -8.03
N PRO A 26 21.68 -25.63 -8.69
CA PRO A 26 21.67 -25.86 -10.14
C PRO A 26 20.80 -27.06 -10.57
N ILE A 27 19.70 -27.35 -9.86
CA ILE A 27 18.90 -28.57 -10.04
C ILE A 27 17.73 -28.35 -11.03
N PHE A 28 17.30 -27.09 -11.25
CA PHE A 28 16.18 -26.73 -12.15
C PHE A 28 16.55 -25.68 -13.23
N GLY A 29 17.84 -25.44 -13.51
CA GLY A 29 18.34 -24.35 -14.37
C GLY A 29 18.97 -23.20 -13.58
N TYR A 30 19.16 -22.02 -14.20
CA TYR A 30 19.69 -20.79 -13.55
C TYR A 30 18.68 -20.13 -12.57
N PHE A 31 17.94 -20.92 -11.78
CA PHE A 31 17.10 -20.37 -10.71
C PHE A 31 17.97 -20.04 -9.49
N ASN A 32 18.38 -18.78 -9.38
CA ASN A 32 19.02 -18.27 -8.18
C ASN A 32 17.95 -17.79 -7.20
N THR A 33 17.60 -18.63 -6.23
CA THR A 33 16.72 -18.21 -5.13
C THR A 33 17.56 -17.44 -4.10
N SER A 34 17.58 -16.12 -4.22
CA SER A 34 18.23 -15.25 -3.25
C SER A 34 17.22 -14.49 -2.39
N LEU A 35 17.45 -14.47 -1.09
CA LEU A 35 16.79 -13.56 -0.17
C LEU A 35 17.33 -12.14 -0.41
N THR A 36 16.48 -11.30 -0.99
CA THR A 36 16.76 -9.87 -1.24
C THR A 36 16.26 -9.00 -0.08
N ASN A 37 16.69 -7.73 -0.03
CA ASN A 37 16.13 -6.76 0.93
C ASN A 37 14.60 -6.75 0.86
N LEU A 38 14.04 -6.73 -0.34
CA LEU A 38 12.59 -6.77 -0.55
C LEU A 38 11.94 -8.00 0.10
N GLY A 39 12.56 -9.18 -0.02
CA GLY A 39 12.08 -10.41 0.63
C GLY A 39 12.24 -10.41 2.15
N LEU A 40 13.33 -9.84 2.67
CA LEU A 40 13.55 -9.74 4.11
C LEU A 40 12.57 -8.77 4.77
N TYR A 41 12.34 -7.61 4.16
CA TYR A 41 11.40 -6.62 4.71
C TYR A 41 9.94 -7.06 4.54
N SER A 42 9.58 -7.84 3.51
CA SER A 42 8.23 -8.43 3.45
C SER A 42 8.01 -9.49 4.54
N LEU A 43 9.04 -10.29 4.86
CA LEU A 43 9.01 -11.18 6.02
C LEU A 43 8.89 -10.41 7.34
N LEU A 44 9.60 -9.28 7.47
CA LEU A 44 9.51 -8.41 8.64
C LEU A 44 8.09 -7.84 8.80
N VAL A 45 7.46 -7.38 7.71
CA VAL A 45 6.06 -6.92 7.74
C VAL A 45 5.13 -8.03 8.21
N LEU A 46 5.27 -9.25 7.67
CA LEU A 46 4.49 -10.40 8.11
C LEU A 46 4.70 -10.68 9.62
N PHE A 47 5.96 -10.68 10.06
CA PHE A 47 6.32 -10.88 11.47
C PHE A 47 5.69 -9.83 12.38
N LEU A 48 5.71 -8.55 11.99
CA LEU A 48 5.08 -7.48 12.75
C LEU A 48 3.55 -7.62 12.80
N ILE A 49 2.90 -8.03 11.72
CA ILE A 49 1.45 -8.25 11.70
C ILE A 49 1.09 -9.40 12.65
N VAL A 50 1.80 -10.53 12.57
CA VAL A 50 1.59 -11.68 13.46
C VAL A 50 1.89 -11.31 14.91
N GLY A 51 3.00 -10.61 15.16
CA GLY A 51 3.39 -10.12 16.47
C GLY A 51 2.34 -9.20 17.10
N LEU A 52 1.78 -8.28 16.31
CA LEU A 52 0.72 -7.38 16.75
C LEU A 52 -0.55 -8.14 17.15
N HIS A 53 -0.94 -9.16 16.38
CA HIS A 53 -2.09 -10.01 16.73
C HIS A 53 -1.82 -10.91 17.94
N PHE A 54 -0.58 -11.41 18.08
CA PHE A 54 -0.17 -12.19 19.25
C PHE A 54 -0.20 -11.34 20.53
N MET A 55 0.32 -10.10 20.48
CA MET A 55 0.28 -9.16 21.61
C MET A 55 -1.13 -8.67 21.94
N GLY A 56 -2.00 -8.61 20.92
CA GLY A 56 -3.41 -8.29 21.08
C GLY A 56 -4.25 -9.42 21.64
N ASN A 57 -3.75 -10.66 21.62
CA ASN A 57 -4.48 -11.80 22.18
C ASN A 57 -4.55 -11.68 23.71
N ASN A 58 -5.78 -11.74 24.24
CA ASN A 58 -6.03 -11.48 25.65
C ASN A 58 -6.25 -12.74 26.50
N GLU A 59 -5.81 -13.92 26.03
CA GLU A 59 -5.92 -15.21 26.74
C GLU A 59 -7.28 -15.42 27.44
N THR A 60 -8.39 -15.09 26.75
CA THR A 60 -9.78 -15.21 27.26
C THR A 60 -10.15 -14.34 28.48
N LYS A 61 -9.34 -13.35 28.86
CA LYS A 61 -9.70 -12.38 29.91
C LYS A 61 -10.79 -11.43 29.43
N ILE A 62 -11.73 -11.12 30.31
CA ILE A 62 -12.87 -10.22 30.04
C ILE A 62 -12.41 -8.76 29.89
N ILE A 63 -11.37 -8.34 30.60
CA ILE A 63 -10.83 -6.97 30.52
C ILE A 63 -9.79 -6.92 29.39
N PRO A 64 -10.02 -6.16 28.31
CA PRO A 64 -9.12 -6.13 27.15
C PRO A 64 -7.79 -5.45 27.48
N ASN A 65 -6.70 -6.00 26.93
CA ASN A 65 -5.40 -5.35 26.92
C ASN A 65 -5.45 -4.07 26.04
N LYS A 66 -4.58 -3.08 26.29
CA LYS A 66 -4.49 -1.84 25.48
C LYS A 66 -4.29 -2.14 23.98
N TRP A 67 -3.48 -3.16 23.66
CA TRP A 67 -3.27 -3.63 22.30
C TRP A 67 -4.53 -4.27 21.69
N SER A 68 -5.29 -5.01 22.50
CA SER A 68 -6.58 -5.59 22.11
C SER A 68 -7.59 -4.49 21.75
N ILE A 69 -7.65 -3.40 22.51
CA ILE A 69 -8.54 -2.26 22.22
C ILE A 69 -8.21 -1.63 20.85
N GLY A 70 -6.94 -1.48 20.52
CA GLY A 70 -6.50 -0.96 19.22
C GLY A 70 -6.90 -1.87 18.06
N LEU A 71 -6.75 -3.18 18.23
CA LEU A 71 -7.17 -4.16 17.22
C LEU A 71 -8.69 -4.24 17.07
N GLU A 72 -9.43 -4.21 18.18
CA GLU A 72 -10.89 -4.29 18.19
C GLU A 72 -11.52 -3.04 17.58
N SER A 73 -11.00 -1.85 17.90
CA SER A 73 -11.45 -0.59 17.26
C SER A 73 -11.16 -0.57 15.76
N SER A 74 -9.98 -1.06 15.34
CA SER A 74 -9.65 -1.21 13.92
C SER A 74 -10.58 -2.20 13.22
N PHE A 75 -10.88 -3.34 13.85
CA PHE A 75 -11.82 -4.34 13.34
C PHE A 75 -13.25 -3.78 13.25
N ALA A 76 -13.70 -3.06 14.27
CA ALA A 76 -15.02 -2.42 14.29
C ALA A 76 -15.16 -1.40 13.15
N SER A 77 -14.13 -0.58 12.91
CA SER A 77 -14.13 0.39 11.81
C SER A 77 -14.12 -0.28 10.43
N LEU A 78 -13.37 -1.36 10.24
CA LEU A 78 -13.34 -2.08 8.97
C LEU A 78 -14.65 -2.84 8.72
N SER A 79 -15.22 -3.44 9.76
CA SER A 79 -16.50 -4.16 9.65
C SER A 79 -17.66 -3.22 9.33
N SER A 80 -17.72 -2.03 9.94
CA SER A 80 -18.74 -1.03 9.59
C SER A 80 -18.59 -0.55 8.15
N MET A 81 -17.36 -0.26 7.70
CA MET A 81 -17.08 0.12 6.32
C MET A 81 -17.48 -0.96 5.31
N VAL A 82 -17.15 -2.23 5.56
CA VAL A 82 -17.55 -3.37 4.72
C VAL A 82 -19.07 -3.47 4.65
N ARG A 83 -19.74 -3.34 5.79
CA ARG A 83 -21.20 -3.43 5.87
C ARG A 83 -21.91 -2.30 5.14
N GLU A 84 -21.39 -1.09 5.22
CA GLU A 84 -21.91 0.08 4.49
C GLU A 84 -21.70 -0.06 2.98
N GLN A 85 -20.54 -0.54 2.54
CA GLN A 85 -20.22 -0.62 1.12
C GLN A 85 -20.81 -1.84 0.42
N ILE A 86 -20.67 -3.05 0.97
CA ILE A 86 -21.02 -4.30 0.28
C ILE A 86 -22.40 -4.83 0.75
N GLY A 87 -22.83 -4.43 1.96
CA GLY A 87 -24.06 -4.87 2.60
C GLY A 87 -23.85 -6.00 3.61
N VAL A 88 -24.80 -6.12 4.56
CA VAL A 88 -24.76 -7.06 5.71
C VAL A 88 -24.62 -8.53 5.29
N THR A 89 -25.16 -8.91 4.14
CA THR A 89 -25.17 -10.31 3.65
C THR A 89 -23.83 -10.80 3.14
N ASN A 90 -22.86 -9.91 2.88
CA ASN A 90 -21.59 -10.23 2.22
C ASN A 90 -20.38 -10.08 3.16
N GLU A 91 -20.57 -10.27 4.46
CA GLU A 91 -19.49 -10.25 5.46
C GLU A 91 -18.42 -11.34 5.25
N ILE A 92 -18.67 -12.31 4.35
CA ILE A 92 -17.71 -13.34 3.93
C ILE A 92 -16.39 -12.73 3.41
N PHE A 93 -16.44 -11.53 2.83
CA PHE A 93 -15.24 -10.86 2.30
C PHE A 93 -14.46 -10.05 3.35
N LEU A 94 -15.00 -9.92 4.56
CA LEU A 94 -14.37 -9.13 5.63
C LEU A 94 -12.95 -9.59 5.97
N PRO A 95 -12.62 -10.90 6.09
CA PRO A 95 -11.26 -11.33 6.39
C PRO A 95 -10.23 -10.90 5.33
N PHE A 96 -10.63 -10.92 4.05
CA PHE A 96 -9.78 -10.48 2.95
C PHE A 96 -9.50 -8.97 3.06
N ILE A 97 -10.54 -8.17 3.22
CA ILE A 97 -10.46 -6.71 3.37
C ILE A 97 -9.60 -6.34 4.61
N TYR A 98 -9.80 -7.04 5.72
CA TYR A 98 -9.03 -6.86 6.94
C TYR A 98 -7.54 -7.15 6.73
N SER A 99 -7.22 -8.29 6.09
CA SER A 99 -5.83 -8.66 5.81
C SER A 99 -5.13 -7.65 4.87
N LEU A 100 -5.84 -7.17 3.85
CA LEU A 100 -5.33 -6.16 2.92
C LEU A 100 -5.01 -4.84 3.61
N PHE A 101 -5.91 -4.38 4.49
CA PHE A 101 -5.72 -3.15 5.26
C PHE A 101 -4.45 -3.23 6.12
N PHE A 102 -4.30 -4.28 6.93
CA PHE A 102 -3.14 -4.43 7.82
C PHE A 102 -1.84 -4.65 7.06
N PHE A 103 -1.87 -5.39 5.95
CA PHE A 103 -0.70 -5.60 5.10
C PHE A 103 -0.17 -4.27 4.55
N VAL A 104 -1.04 -3.44 3.96
CA VAL A 104 -0.65 -2.16 3.39
C VAL A 104 -0.28 -1.14 4.48
N LEU A 105 -1.04 -1.11 5.59
CA LEU A 105 -0.77 -0.20 6.69
C LEU A 105 0.61 -0.47 7.30
N VAL A 106 0.87 -1.71 7.73
CA VAL A 106 2.15 -2.06 8.36
C VAL A 106 3.29 -1.93 7.35
N GLY A 107 3.08 -2.32 6.09
CA GLY A 107 4.08 -2.12 5.02
C GLY A 107 4.50 -0.65 4.86
N ASN A 108 3.53 0.27 4.81
CA ASN A 108 3.81 1.70 4.68
C ASN A 108 4.40 2.30 5.97
N LEU A 109 3.98 1.85 7.15
CA LEU A 109 4.56 2.32 8.41
C LEU A 109 6.00 1.85 8.59
N VAL A 110 6.32 0.62 8.22
CA VAL A 110 7.70 0.11 8.18
C VAL A 110 8.54 0.90 7.19
N SER A 111 7.97 1.33 6.07
CA SER A 111 8.65 2.20 5.10
C SER A 111 9.12 3.50 5.75
N ASN A 112 8.26 4.17 6.53
CA ASN A 112 8.55 5.47 7.15
C ASN A 112 9.66 5.44 8.21
N VAL A 113 10.09 4.26 8.67
CA VAL A 113 11.19 4.14 9.63
C VAL A 113 12.51 4.52 8.95
N PRO A 114 13.34 5.42 9.52
CA PRO A 114 14.60 5.82 8.90
C PRO A 114 15.52 4.61 8.70
N TYR A 115 16.22 4.58 7.56
CA TYR A 115 17.08 3.47 7.12
C TYR A 115 16.37 2.14 6.82
N SER A 116 15.03 2.14 6.82
CA SER A 116 14.23 1.00 6.38
C SER A 116 14.13 0.95 4.85
N PHE A 117 13.95 -0.25 4.30
CA PHE A 117 13.63 -0.43 2.88
C PHE A 117 12.12 -0.44 2.68
N ALA A 118 11.65 0.42 1.79
CA ALA A 118 10.24 0.54 1.42
C ALA A 118 9.81 -0.64 0.53
N VAL A 119 9.19 -1.68 1.08
CA VAL A 119 8.68 -2.82 0.28
C VAL A 119 7.66 -2.35 -0.78
N THR A 120 6.86 -1.34 -0.44
CA THR A 120 5.85 -0.72 -1.32
C THR A 120 6.43 0.30 -2.31
N SER A 121 7.74 0.53 -2.31
CA SER A 121 8.42 1.31 -3.37
C SER A 121 8.62 0.53 -4.66
N SER A 122 8.52 -0.80 -4.64
CA SER A 122 8.61 -1.58 -5.87
C SER A 122 7.30 -1.46 -6.66
N ALA A 123 7.37 -0.81 -7.82
CA ALA A 123 6.23 -0.70 -8.73
C ALA A 123 5.64 -2.07 -9.08
N ILE A 124 6.50 -3.09 -9.24
CA ILE A 124 6.09 -4.46 -9.58
C ILE A 124 5.23 -5.06 -8.46
N VAL A 125 5.60 -4.85 -7.20
CA VAL A 125 4.83 -5.36 -6.05
C VAL A 125 3.49 -4.63 -5.94
N CYS A 126 3.48 -3.30 -6.00
CA CYS A 126 2.25 -2.51 -5.85
C CYS A 126 1.28 -2.69 -7.01
N LEU A 127 1.77 -2.67 -8.26
CA LEU A 127 0.94 -2.94 -9.44
C LEU A 127 0.51 -4.40 -9.48
N GLY A 128 1.40 -5.34 -9.12
CA GLY A 128 1.07 -6.76 -9.06
C GLY A 128 -0.05 -7.06 -8.07
N LEU A 129 0.00 -6.48 -6.87
CA LEU A 129 -1.08 -6.58 -5.88
C LEU A 129 -2.39 -6.05 -6.45
N SER A 130 -2.35 -4.86 -7.06
CA SER A 130 -3.53 -4.20 -7.61
C SER A 130 -4.19 -4.99 -8.75
N VAL A 131 -3.38 -5.48 -9.68
CA VAL A 131 -3.84 -6.32 -10.79
C VAL A 131 -4.40 -7.65 -10.28
N THR A 132 -3.78 -8.25 -9.25
CA THR A 132 -4.28 -9.48 -8.64
C THR A 132 -5.67 -9.28 -8.02
N ILE A 133 -5.87 -8.19 -7.28
CA ILE A 133 -7.18 -7.84 -6.70
C ILE A 133 -8.22 -7.66 -7.82
N PHE A 134 -7.84 -6.93 -8.87
CA PHE A 134 -8.73 -6.69 -10.02
C PHE A 134 -9.12 -7.99 -10.75
N ILE A 135 -8.16 -8.88 -11.00
CA ILE A 135 -8.43 -10.20 -11.59
C ILE A 135 -9.32 -11.03 -10.65
N GLY A 136 -9.09 -10.99 -9.34
CA GLY A 136 -9.94 -11.66 -8.36
C GLY A 136 -11.39 -11.17 -8.41
N VAL A 137 -11.61 -9.85 -8.44
CA VAL A 137 -12.95 -9.26 -8.50
C VAL A 137 -13.65 -9.54 -9.84
N THR A 138 -12.93 -9.48 -10.97
CA THR A 138 -13.49 -9.84 -12.29
C THR A 138 -13.92 -11.30 -12.36
N LEU A 139 -13.09 -12.23 -11.86
CA LEU A 139 -13.42 -13.65 -11.82
C LEU A 139 -14.63 -13.92 -10.93
N LEU A 140 -14.73 -13.25 -9.78
CA LEU A 140 -15.91 -13.34 -8.91
C LEU A 140 -17.17 -12.86 -9.62
N ALA A 141 -17.12 -11.71 -10.29
CA ALA A 141 -18.26 -11.15 -11.02
C ALA A 141 -18.74 -12.07 -12.15
N LEU A 142 -17.81 -12.64 -12.92
CA LEU A 142 -18.10 -13.62 -13.95
C LEU A 142 -18.70 -14.91 -13.39
N SER A 143 -18.23 -15.38 -12.23
CA SER A 143 -18.79 -16.57 -11.58
C SER A 143 -20.23 -16.35 -11.10
N LEU A 144 -20.55 -15.16 -10.57
CA LEU A 144 -21.88 -14.84 -10.06
C LEU A 144 -22.90 -14.60 -11.20
N HIS A 145 -22.52 -13.81 -12.21
CA HIS A 145 -23.47 -13.28 -13.20
C HIS A 145 -23.32 -13.90 -14.60
N ARG A 146 -22.25 -14.66 -14.85
CA ARG A 146 -21.94 -15.31 -16.15
C ARG A 146 -22.07 -14.31 -17.31
N ILE A 147 -23.02 -14.55 -18.22
CA ILE A 147 -23.24 -13.73 -19.42
C ILE A 147 -23.86 -12.36 -19.07
N LYS A 148 -24.60 -12.25 -17.96
CA LYS A 148 -25.18 -10.97 -17.53
C LYS A 148 -24.12 -9.97 -17.08
N PHE A 149 -22.89 -10.41 -16.78
CA PHE A 149 -21.78 -9.50 -16.45
C PHE A 149 -21.56 -8.43 -17.52
N PHE A 150 -21.74 -8.75 -18.80
CA PHE A 150 -21.57 -7.77 -19.87
C PHE A 150 -22.62 -6.64 -19.85
N SER A 151 -23.75 -6.85 -19.17
CA SER A 151 -24.73 -5.79 -18.94
C SER A 151 -24.20 -4.68 -18.02
N PHE A 152 -23.15 -4.95 -17.23
CA PHE A 152 -22.49 -3.95 -16.39
C PHE A 152 -21.92 -2.79 -17.21
N PHE A 153 -21.45 -3.07 -18.43
CA PHE A 153 -20.85 -2.04 -19.31
C PHE A 153 -21.89 -1.16 -20.02
N ILE A 154 -23.19 -1.44 -19.85
CA ILE A 154 -24.27 -0.72 -20.53
C ILE A 154 -25.12 0.01 -19.46
N PRO A 155 -24.95 1.34 -19.33
CA PRO A 155 -25.80 2.14 -18.45
C PRO A 155 -27.28 2.09 -18.86
N SER A 156 -28.17 1.94 -17.89
CA SER A 156 -29.62 1.89 -18.13
C SER A 156 -30.15 3.24 -18.64
N GLY A 157 -30.91 3.23 -19.72
CA GLY A 157 -31.64 4.40 -20.22
C GLY A 157 -30.93 5.23 -21.30
N THR A 158 -29.80 4.76 -21.86
CA THR A 158 -29.09 5.50 -22.91
C THR A 158 -29.65 5.23 -24.32
N PRO A 159 -29.71 6.23 -25.21
CA PRO A 159 -30.09 6.05 -26.61
C PRO A 159 -29.20 5.03 -27.32
N LEU A 160 -29.79 4.16 -28.15
CA LEU A 160 -29.09 3.04 -28.79
C LEU A 160 -27.83 3.44 -29.58
N ALA A 161 -27.82 4.65 -30.14
CA ALA A 161 -26.69 5.17 -30.92
C ALA A 161 -25.45 5.51 -30.07
N LEU A 162 -25.61 5.82 -28.78
CA LEU A 162 -24.51 6.23 -27.89
C LEU A 162 -23.90 5.07 -27.12
N VAL A 163 -24.56 3.90 -27.12
CA VAL A 163 -24.15 2.70 -26.39
C VAL A 163 -22.71 2.25 -26.73
N PRO A 164 -22.28 2.17 -28.01
CA PRO A 164 -20.93 1.68 -28.33
C PRO A 164 -19.82 2.55 -27.76
N LEU A 165 -20.00 3.87 -27.74
CA LEU A 165 -19.03 4.81 -27.17
C LEU A 165 -18.95 4.67 -25.65
N LEU A 166 -20.10 4.52 -24.99
CA LEU A 166 -20.20 4.42 -23.54
C LEU A 166 -19.60 3.12 -23.01
N VAL A 167 -19.84 2.01 -23.70
CA VAL A 167 -19.20 0.72 -23.39
C VAL A 167 -17.67 0.82 -23.47
N LEU A 168 -17.15 1.50 -24.50
CA LEU A 168 -15.69 1.70 -24.64
C LEU A 168 -15.12 2.50 -23.46
N ILE A 169 -15.78 3.61 -23.09
CA ILE A 169 -15.34 4.45 -21.95
C ILE A 169 -15.42 3.67 -20.64
N GLU A 170 -16.48 2.89 -20.42
CA GLU A 170 -16.62 2.08 -19.20
C GLU A 170 -15.57 0.98 -19.13
N LEU A 171 -15.23 0.33 -20.26
CA LEU A 171 -14.15 -0.65 -20.32
C LEU A 171 -12.79 -0.02 -19.97
N VAL A 172 -12.49 1.17 -20.51
CA VAL A 172 -11.26 1.90 -20.19
C VAL A 172 -11.25 2.34 -18.73
N SER A 173 -12.37 2.85 -18.20
CA SER A 173 -12.53 3.24 -16.80
C SER A 173 -12.31 2.05 -15.87
N TYR A 174 -12.88 0.89 -16.21
CA TYR A 174 -12.74 -0.35 -15.47
C TYR A 174 -11.29 -0.85 -15.44
N GLY A 175 -10.56 -0.79 -16.56
CA GLY A 175 -9.13 -1.10 -16.58
C GLY A 175 -8.27 -0.07 -15.83
N ALA A 176 -8.54 1.22 -16.00
CA ALA A 176 -7.84 2.31 -15.32
C ALA A 176 -7.98 2.23 -13.80
N ARG A 177 -9.12 1.74 -13.32
CA ARG A 177 -9.39 1.44 -11.91
C ARG A 177 -8.31 0.53 -11.30
N ALA A 178 -7.96 -0.57 -11.99
CA ALA A 178 -6.93 -1.51 -11.57
C ALA A 178 -5.54 -0.88 -11.52
N GLY A 179 -5.19 -0.05 -12.50
CA GLY A 179 -3.89 0.64 -12.53
C GLY A 179 -3.80 1.71 -11.43
N SER A 180 -4.84 2.53 -11.30
CA SER A 180 -4.84 3.70 -10.41
C SER A 180 -4.60 3.36 -8.94
N LEU A 181 -5.08 2.21 -8.49
CA LEU A 181 -4.96 1.77 -7.10
C LEU A 181 -3.51 1.43 -6.74
N GLY A 182 -2.83 0.65 -7.58
CA GLY A 182 -1.42 0.30 -7.43
C GLY A 182 -0.49 1.50 -7.63
N ILE A 183 -0.77 2.35 -8.64
CA ILE A 183 0.00 3.58 -8.88
C ILE A 183 -0.07 4.51 -7.67
N ARG A 184 -1.24 4.62 -7.02
CA ARG A 184 -1.39 5.48 -5.84
C ARG A 184 -0.52 5.02 -4.67
N LEU A 185 -0.46 3.72 -4.41
CA LEU A 185 0.40 3.16 -3.36
C LEU A 185 1.88 3.43 -3.65
N PHE A 186 2.30 3.14 -4.88
CA PHE A 186 3.68 3.32 -5.33
C PHE A 186 4.08 4.80 -5.32
N ALA A 187 3.29 5.68 -5.93
CA ALA A 187 3.62 7.09 -6.11
C ALA A 187 3.74 7.82 -4.78
N ASN A 188 2.85 7.53 -3.80
CA ASN A 188 2.90 8.19 -2.50
C ASN A 188 4.19 7.84 -1.75
N ILE A 189 4.61 6.57 -1.77
CA ILE A 189 5.82 6.11 -1.09
C ILE A 189 7.08 6.60 -1.82
N VAL A 190 7.13 6.48 -3.15
CA VAL A 190 8.32 6.93 -3.90
C VAL A 190 8.48 8.45 -3.84
N ALA A 191 7.40 9.22 -4.03
CA ALA A 191 7.47 10.67 -4.02
C ALA A 191 7.81 11.21 -2.62
N GLY A 192 7.17 10.69 -1.56
CA GLY A 192 7.42 11.13 -0.18
C GLY A 192 8.85 10.85 0.27
N HIS A 193 9.30 9.60 0.15
CA HIS A 193 10.68 9.21 0.50
C HIS A 193 11.75 9.92 -0.33
N THR A 194 11.50 10.16 -1.62
CA THR A 194 12.43 10.93 -2.46
C THR A 194 12.49 12.39 -2.03
N LEU A 195 11.33 13.00 -1.74
CA LEU A 195 11.25 14.37 -1.23
C LEU A 195 11.98 14.53 0.10
N LEU A 196 11.75 13.63 1.05
CA LEU A 196 12.43 13.63 2.34
C LEU A 196 13.95 13.49 2.19
N LYS A 197 14.42 12.61 1.29
CA LYS A 197 15.86 12.43 1.05
C LYS A 197 16.52 13.67 0.45
N ILE A 198 15.86 14.31 -0.51
CA ILE A 198 16.34 15.55 -1.14
C ILE A 198 16.42 16.67 -0.09
N LEU A 199 15.35 16.88 0.68
CA LEU A 199 15.33 17.90 1.73
C LEU A 199 16.36 17.63 2.83
N SER A 200 16.51 16.38 3.25
CA SER A 200 17.53 15.98 4.24
C SER A 200 18.95 16.33 3.76
N THR A 201 19.24 16.11 2.46
CA THR A 201 20.55 16.44 1.88
C THR A 201 20.79 17.96 1.85
N PHE A 202 19.76 18.76 1.54
CA PHE A 202 19.86 20.21 1.60
C PHE A 202 20.04 20.72 3.04
N LEU A 203 19.29 20.16 4.00
CA LEU A 203 19.42 20.50 5.41
C LEU A 203 20.81 20.18 5.94
N TYR A 204 21.36 19.01 5.59
CA TYR A 204 22.73 18.65 5.98
C TYR A 204 23.76 19.68 5.49
N LYS A 205 23.67 20.11 4.22
CA LYS A 205 24.55 21.14 3.67
C LYS A 205 24.41 22.50 4.37
N LEU A 206 23.18 22.88 4.73
CA LEU A 206 22.91 24.13 5.43
C LEU A 206 23.43 24.10 6.88
N PHE A 207 23.27 22.99 7.60
CA PHE A 207 23.81 22.81 8.95
C PHE A 207 25.35 22.78 8.98
N SER A 208 25.99 22.27 7.93
CA SER A 208 27.45 22.26 7.80
C SER A 208 28.05 23.63 7.44
N GLY A 209 27.23 24.67 7.26
CA GLY A 209 27.68 26.03 6.96
C GLY A 209 28.17 26.82 8.18
N ASN A 210 28.06 28.14 8.11
CA ASN A 210 28.40 29.04 9.22
C ASN A 210 27.33 28.96 10.34
N ILE A 211 27.70 29.28 11.59
CA ILE A 211 26.83 29.23 12.77
C ILE A 211 25.53 30.04 12.59
N ILE A 212 25.60 31.19 11.90
CA ILE A 212 24.45 32.05 11.60
C ILE A 212 23.47 31.34 10.65
N VAL A 213 24.02 30.62 9.65
CA VAL A 213 23.23 29.83 8.70
C VAL A 213 22.60 28.64 9.40
N ALA A 214 23.31 28.00 10.33
CA ALA A 214 22.78 26.88 11.12
C ALA A 214 21.56 27.29 11.97
N VAL A 215 21.58 28.48 12.58
CA VAL A 215 20.42 29.00 13.33
C VAL A 215 19.22 29.26 12.41
N LEU A 216 19.44 29.85 11.24
CA LEU A 216 18.37 30.08 10.25
C LEU A 216 17.78 28.77 9.70
N THR A 217 18.61 27.72 9.62
CA THR A 217 18.23 26.38 9.13
C THR A 217 17.20 25.68 10.03
N LEU A 218 17.04 26.13 11.27
CA LEU A 218 16.01 25.60 12.18
C LEU A 218 14.58 25.75 11.60
N ILE A 219 14.34 26.79 10.79
CA ILE A 219 13.03 27.02 10.14
C ILE A 219 12.76 25.93 9.08
N PRO A 220 13.61 25.72 8.05
CA PRO A 220 13.50 24.58 7.14
C PRO A 220 13.44 23.22 7.84
N PHE A 221 14.16 23.05 8.96
CA PHE A 221 14.14 21.81 9.72
C PHE A 221 12.77 21.53 10.36
N ALA A 222 12.09 22.56 10.88
CA ALA A 222 10.72 22.42 11.38
C ALA A 222 9.74 21.98 10.28
N ILE A 223 9.88 22.52 9.06
CA ILE A 223 9.09 22.10 7.89
C ILE A 223 9.35 20.63 7.55
N PHE A 224 10.62 20.20 7.59
CA PHE A 224 10.99 18.82 7.37
C PHE A 224 10.33 17.86 8.37
N ILE A 225 10.32 18.19 9.66
CA ILE A 225 9.60 17.41 10.67
C ILE A 225 8.10 17.35 10.36
N GLY A 226 7.52 18.48 9.95
CA GLY A 226 6.12 18.54 9.52
C GLY A 226 5.82 17.62 8.33
N LEU A 227 6.71 17.54 7.35
CA LEU A 227 6.57 16.65 6.19
C LEU A 227 6.68 15.17 6.57
N VAL A 228 7.56 14.82 7.51
CA VAL A 228 7.61 13.44 8.04
C VAL A 228 6.29 13.08 8.72
N GLY A 229 5.70 14.00 9.50
CA GLY A 229 4.38 13.81 10.10
C GLY A 229 3.26 13.65 9.05
N LEU A 230 3.34 14.43 7.96
CA LEU A 230 2.40 14.32 6.84
C LEU A 230 2.50 12.95 6.16
N GLU A 231 3.70 12.43 5.92
CA GLU A 231 3.90 11.14 5.27
C GLU A 231 3.36 9.97 6.11
N LEU A 232 3.50 10.07 7.44
CA LEU A 232 2.87 9.14 8.36
C LEU A 232 1.33 9.22 8.26
N ALA A 233 0.75 10.41 8.23
CA ALA A 233 -0.71 10.58 8.07
C ALA A 233 -1.21 10.04 6.72
N VAL A 234 -0.49 10.32 5.63
CA VAL A 234 -0.81 9.82 4.28
C VAL A 234 -0.77 8.29 4.27
N SER A 235 0.16 7.66 4.99
CA SER A 235 0.26 6.20 5.07
C SER A 235 -1.00 5.54 5.66
N PHE A 236 -1.59 6.12 6.70
CA PHE A 236 -2.86 5.67 7.28
C PHE A 236 -4.05 5.90 6.35
N ILE A 237 -4.16 7.11 5.78
CA ILE A 237 -5.25 7.46 4.87
C ILE A 237 -5.20 6.56 3.63
N GLN A 238 -4.01 6.27 3.12
CA GLN A 238 -3.82 5.49 1.92
C GLN A 238 -4.27 4.02 2.11
N SER A 239 -3.95 3.38 3.24
CA SER A 239 -4.43 2.02 3.51
C SER A 239 -5.96 1.98 3.64
N PHE A 240 -6.55 3.00 4.27
CA PHE A 240 -8.01 3.11 4.41
C PHE A 240 -8.71 3.30 3.06
N VAL A 241 -8.26 4.28 2.26
CA VAL A 241 -8.84 4.58 0.94
C VAL A 241 -8.68 3.41 -0.03
N LEU A 242 -7.53 2.73 -0.01
CA LEU A 242 -7.32 1.49 -0.77
C LEU A 242 -8.40 0.46 -0.45
N THR A 243 -8.61 0.21 0.84
CA THR A 243 -9.52 -0.81 1.33
C THR A 243 -10.98 -0.44 1.01
N LEU A 244 -11.34 0.84 1.15
CA LEU A 244 -12.66 1.36 0.79
C LEU A 244 -12.95 1.21 -0.72
N LEU A 245 -11.98 1.53 -1.58
CA LEU A 245 -12.12 1.37 -3.03
C LEU A 245 -12.32 -0.10 -3.41
N VAL A 246 -11.55 -1.01 -2.81
CA VAL A 246 -11.72 -2.46 -3.03
C VAL A 246 -13.11 -2.92 -2.59
N CYS A 247 -13.64 -2.45 -1.45
CA CYS A 247 -15.02 -2.73 -1.04
C CYS A 247 -16.05 -2.22 -2.06
N SER A 248 -15.89 -1.01 -2.58
CA SER A 248 -16.77 -0.48 -3.62
C SER A 248 -16.70 -1.33 -4.90
N TYR A 249 -15.52 -1.80 -5.29
CA TYR A 249 -15.37 -2.65 -6.48
C TYR A 249 -16.02 -4.01 -6.30
N LEU A 250 -15.98 -4.54 -5.08
CA LEU A 250 -16.65 -5.78 -4.74
C LEU A 250 -18.18 -5.61 -4.73
N ARG A 251 -18.69 -4.46 -4.25
CA ARG A 251 -20.12 -4.11 -4.38
C ARG A 251 -20.54 -4.14 -5.85
N ASP A 252 -19.82 -3.43 -6.71
CA ASP A 252 -20.13 -3.32 -8.14
C ASP A 252 -20.12 -4.70 -8.83
N ALA A 253 -19.25 -5.61 -8.38
CA ALA A 253 -19.17 -6.98 -8.88
C ALA A 253 -20.34 -7.87 -8.41
N ILE A 254 -20.82 -7.68 -7.17
CA ILE A 254 -21.87 -8.52 -6.57
C ILE A 254 -23.26 -8.04 -7.01
N LYS A 255 -23.52 -6.73 -6.96
CA LYS A 255 -24.77 -6.14 -7.41
C LYS A 255 -24.53 -5.51 -8.78
N LEU A 256 -24.99 -6.17 -9.84
CA LEU A 256 -25.15 -5.48 -11.12
C LEU A 256 -26.18 -4.36 -10.92
N HIS A 257 -25.85 -3.18 -11.46
CA HIS A 257 -26.65 -1.97 -11.43
C HIS A 257 -28.13 -2.20 -11.80
#